data_AF-A0A0F9LSR0-F1
#
_entry.id   AF-A0A0F9LSR0-F1
#
_cell.length_a   1.000
_cell.length_b   1.000
_cell.length_c   1.000
_cell.angle_alpha   90.00
_cell.angle_beta   90.00
_cell.angle_gamma   90.00
#
_symmetry.space_group_name_H-M   'P 1'
#
loop_
_entity.id
_entity.type
_entity.pdbx_description
1 polymer ?
#
loop_
_entity_poly.entity_id
_entity_poly.type
_entity_poly.pdbx_seq_one_letter_code
_entity_poly.pdbx_strand_id
1 'polypeptide(L)'
;SYPIGMDMVDRKALAIRSWFNVDFFLMLNSATREMTAEEARLREGEKTALLSSTISRLQVTFDSISDMVYAILERQGRIPQPPDVIFEMGITKINVNYIGRLAQMQKAFFESQGPLTALNNVFPVAQIDEAVWDNFDLDFLARTLAKGGGMSQSGIRPVR
;
A
#
# COMPACT_ATOMS: atom_id res chain seq x y z
N SER A 1 -25.77 17.08 -36.17
CA SER A 1 -24.39 17.27 -35.67
C SER A 1 -24.27 17.76 -34.23
N TYR A 2 -25.30 18.34 -33.62
CA TYR A 2 -25.23 18.87 -32.24
C TYR A 2 -24.96 17.83 -31.11
N PRO A 3 -25.52 16.59 -31.12
CA PRO A 3 -25.35 15.66 -30.00
C PRO A 3 -23.96 15.02 -29.91
N ILE A 4 -23.26 14.83 -31.03
CA ILE A 4 -21.89 14.24 -31.04
C ILE A 4 -20.87 15.23 -30.47
N GLY A 5 -21.05 16.53 -30.72
CA GLY A 5 -20.16 17.57 -30.18
C GLY A 5 -20.23 17.67 -28.65
N MET A 6 -21.44 17.61 -28.10
CA MET A 6 -21.65 17.60 -26.64
C MET A 6 -21.00 16.37 -25.99
N ASP A 7 -21.23 15.19 -26.56
CA ASP A 7 -20.69 13.94 -26.03
C ASP A 7 -19.14 13.89 -26.05
N MET A 8 -18.49 14.50 -27.06
CA MET A 8 -17.03 14.64 -27.06
C MET A 8 -16.52 15.62 -26.01
N VAL A 9 -17.24 16.72 -25.77
CA VAL A 9 -16.87 17.72 -24.75
C VAL A 9 -17.00 17.10 -23.36
N ASP A 10 -18.09 16.37 -23.12
CA ASP A 10 -18.34 15.68 -21.85
C ASP A 10 -17.29 14.61 -21.58
N ARG A 11 -16.92 13.80 -22.59
CA ARG A 11 -15.83 12.82 -22.47
C ARG A 11 -14.48 13.45 -22.13
N LYS A 12 -14.14 14.60 -22.73
CA LYS A 12 -12.90 15.32 -22.40
C LYS A 12 -12.95 15.90 -20.99
N ALA A 13 -14.08 16.47 -20.58
CA ALA A 13 -14.26 17.00 -19.23
C ALA A 13 -14.15 15.88 -18.18
N LEU A 14 -14.73 14.71 -18.44
CA LEU A 14 -14.58 13.51 -17.60
C LEU A 14 -13.12 13.05 -17.50
N ALA A 15 -12.40 12.97 -18.62
CA ALA A 15 -10.99 12.59 -18.62
C ALA A 15 -10.13 13.55 -17.80
N ILE A 16 -10.37 14.86 -17.93
CA ILE A 16 -9.67 15.90 -17.16
C ILE A 16 -10.00 15.77 -15.67
N ARG A 17 -11.28 15.65 -15.30
CA ARG A 17 -11.71 15.49 -13.90
C ARG A 17 -11.13 14.25 -13.24
N SER A 18 -11.06 13.14 -13.99
CA SER A 18 -10.42 11.90 -13.56
C SER A 18 -8.91 12.10 -13.34
N TRP A 19 -8.22 12.75 -14.28
CA TRP A 19 -6.80 13.09 -14.15
C TRP A 19 -6.48 13.94 -12.92
N PHE A 20 -7.32 14.93 -12.62
CA PHE A 20 -7.18 15.79 -11.45
C PHE A 20 -7.78 15.20 -10.17
N ASN A 21 -8.27 13.95 -10.20
CA ASN A 21 -8.87 13.27 -9.06
C ASN A 21 -9.98 14.10 -8.38
N VAL A 22 -10.77 14.85 -9.16
CA VAL A 22 -11.79 15.77 -8.62
C VAL A 22 -12.83 15.03 -7.77
N ASP A 23 -13.28 13.87 -8.24
CA ASP A 23 -14.27 13.05 -7.54
C ASP A 23 -13.74 12.52 -6.20
N PHE A 24 -12.42 12.28 -6.10
CA PHE A 24 -11.78 11.92 -4.83
C PHE A 24 -11.86 13.07 -3.81
N PHE A 25 -11.54 14.30 -4.21
CA PHE A 25 -11.63 15.45 -3.31
C PHE A 25 -13.07 15.78 -2.89
N LEU A 26 -14.04 15.62 -3.79
CA LEU A 26 -15.47 15.78 -3.49
C LEU A 26 -15.97 14.69 -2.52
N MET A 27 -15.50 13.46 -2.68
CA MET A 27 -15.80 12.35 -1.78
C MET A 27 -15.15 12.50 -0.39
N LEU A 28 -13.98 13.14 -0.32
CA LEU A 28 -13.32 13.48 0.95
C LEU A 28 -14.06 14.62 1.67
N ASN A 29 -14.54 15.61 0.92
CA ASN A 29 -15.30 16.75 1.44
C ASN A 29 -16.70 16.34 1.94
N SER A 30 -17.36 15.39 1.27
CA SER A 30 -18.68 14.88 1.70
C SER A 30 -18.67 13.97 2.94
N ALA A 31 -17.50 13.70 3.53
CA ALA A 31 -17.34 12.85 4.73
C ALA A 31 -17.83 13.50 6.04
N THR A 32 -18.20 14.79 6.03
CA THR A 32 -18.76 15.52 7.19
C THR A 32 -20.26 15.28 7.40
N ARG A 33 -20.90 14.44 6.59
CA ARG A 33 -22.34 14.16 6.71
C ARG A 33 -22.57 13.02 7.72
N GLU A 34 -23.46 13.25 8.69
CA GLU A 34 -23.89 12.23 9.65
C GLU A 34 -24.40 10.98 8.90
N MET A 35 -23.65 9.88 9.01
CA MET A 35 -23.88 8.61 8.31
C MET A 35 -23.89 7.48 9.34
N THR A 36 -24.73 6.47 9.13
CA THR A 36 -24.79 5.28 9.97
C THR A 36 -23.47 4.50 9.89
N ALA A 37 -23.06 3.88 11.00
CA ALA A 37 -21.74 3.27 11.17
C ALA A 37 -21.38 2.21 10.10
N GLU A 38 -22.38 1.55 9.52
CA GLU A 38 -22.15 0.49 8.53
C GLU A 38 -22.00 1.01 7.11
N GLU A 39 -22.74 2.06 6.74
CA GLU A 39 -22.51 2.78 5.49
C GLU A 39 -21.15 3.51 5.51
N ALA A 40 -20.71 3.97 6.68
CA ALA A 40 -19.38 4.53 6.87
C ALA A 40 -18.28 3.50 6.61
N ARG A 41 -18.38 2.27 7.14
CA ARG A 41 -17.42 1.17 6.89
C ARG A 41 -17.34 0.76 5.42
N LEU A 42 -18.48 0.58 4.76
CA LEU A 42 -18.48 0.22 3.33
C LEU A 42 -17.84 1.32 2.47
N ARG A 43 -18.19 2.59 2.72
CA ARG A 43 -17.59 3.72 2.01
C ARG A 43 -16.11 3.90 2.34
N GLU A 44 -15.67 3.63 3.56
CA GLU A 44 -14.26 3.64 3.93
C GLU A 44 -13.47 2.58 3.15
N GLY A 45 -14.06 1.40 2.92
CA GLY A 45 -13.50 0.35 2.07
C GLY A 45 -13.33 0.77 0.61
N GLU A 46 -14.40 1.28 -0.02
CA GLU A 46 -14.35 1.78 -1.41
C GLU A 46 -13.36 2.95 -1.56
N LYS A 47 -13.32 3.86 -0.58
CA LYS A 47 -12.36 4.97 -0.50
C LYS A 47 -10.92 4.48 -0.44
N THR A 48 -10.66 3.47 0.38
CA THR A 48 -9.33 2.88 0.57
C THR A 48 -8.86 2.16 -0.69
N ALA A 49 -9.76 1.47 -1.41
CA ALA A 49 -9.43 0.83 -2.68
C ALA A 49 -9.05 1.85 -3.77
N LEU A 50 -9.80 2.95 -3.90
CA LEU A 50 -9.50 4.02 -4.85
C LEU A 50 -8.18 4.75 -4.52
N LEU A 51 -7.94 5.02 -3.23
CA LEU A 51 -6.68 5.56 -2.70
C LEU A 51 -5.50 4.66 -3.04
N SER A 52 -5.65 3.35 -2.86
CA SER A 52 -4.61 2.36 -3.15
C SER A 52 -4.19 2.39 -4.62
N SER A 53 -5.15 2.50 -5.55
CA SER A 53 -4.86 2.57 -6.98
C SER A 53 -4.10 3.84 -7.38
N THR A 54 -4.46 5.00 -6.79
CA THR A 54 -3.87 6.29 -7.11
C THR A 54 -2.49 6.43 -6.50
N ILE A 55 -2.32 5.96 -5.27
CA ILE A 55 -1.03 5.94 -4.59
C ILE A 55 -0.08 4.97 -5.29
N SER A 56 -0.57 3.83 -5.79
CA SER A 56 0.24 2.93 -6.62
C SER A 56 0.73 3.60 -7.92
N ARG A 57 -0.10 4.39 -8.60
CA ARG A 57 0.35 5.16 -9.79
C ARG A 57 1.40 6.23 -9.43
N LEU A 58 1.24 6.90 -8.31
CA LEU A 58 2.25 7.83 -7.78
C LEU A 58 3.55 7.10 -7.47
N GLN A 59 3.48 5.93 -6.83
CA GLN A 59 4.63 5.09 -6.50
C GLN A 59 5.49 4.81 -7.74
N VAL A 60 4.89 4.33 -8.84
CA VAL A 60 5.60 4.03 -10.09
C VAL A 60 6.30 5.28 -10.66
N THR A 61 5.68 6.45 -10.51
CA THR A 61 6.27 7.72 -10.95
C THR A 61 7.45 8.12 -10.05
N PHE A 62 7.32 7.92 -8.74
CA PHE A 62 8.40 8.14 -7.78
C PHE A 62 9.57 7.18 -7.98
N ASP A 63 9.31 5.92 -8.31
CA ASP A 63 10.35 4.93 -8.61
C ASP A 63 11.17 5.37 -9.82
N SER A 64 10.49 5.80 -10.89
CA SER A 64 11.15 6.30 -12.11
C SER A 64 12.00 7.55 -11.85
N ILE A 65 11.53 8.46 -10.98
CA ILE A 65 12.30 9.65 -10.57
C ILE A 65 13.50 9.25 -9.70
N SER A 66 13.31 8.27 -8.82
CA SER A 66 14.36 7.77 -7.93
C SER A 66 15.49 7.12 -8.71
N ASP A 67 15.16 6.30 -9.72
CA ASP A 67 16.13 5.70 -10.64
C ASP A 67 16.92 6.76 -11.40
N MET A 68 16.24 7.81 -11.86
CA MET A 68 16.90 8.93 -12.54
C MET A 68 17.86 9.68 -11.61
N VAL A 69 17.44 9.98 -10.39
CA VAL A 69 18.28 10.65 -9.38
C VAL A 69 19.46 9.77 -9.01
N TYR A 70 19.24 8.48 -8.81
CA TYR A 70 20.30 7.50 -8.54
C TYR A 70 21.34 7.48 -9.67
N ALA A 71 20.90 7.36 -10.92
CA ALA A 71 21.80 7.35 -12.08
C ALA A 71 22.62 8.65 -12.21
N ILE A 72 22.04 9.80 -11.86
CA ILE A 72 22.76 11.10 -11.86
C ILE A 72 23.81 11.12 -10.75
N LEU A 73 23.44 10.71 -9.52
CA LEU A 73 24.33 10.71 -8.37
C LEU A 73 25.47 9.68 -8.52
N GLU A 74 25.18 8.53 -9.14
CA GLU A 74 26.16 7.49 -9.49
C GLU A 74 27.19 8.04 -10.46
N ARG A 75 26.76 8.69 -11.55
CA ARG A 75 27.68 9.35 -12.51
C ARG A 75 28.51 10.46 -11.88
N GLN A 76 28.00 11.13 -10.86
CA GLN A 76 28.72 12.16 -10.12
C GLN A 76 29.64 11.61 -9.03
N GLY A 77 29.70 10.27 -8.85
CA GLY A 77 30.50 9.63 -7.79
C GLY A 77 30.06 10.01 -6.37
N ARG A 78 28.81 10.47 -6.20
CA ARG A 78 28.24 10.87 -4.90
C ARG A 78 27.62 9.71 -4.13
N ILE A 79 27.52 8.55 -4.75
CA ILE A 79 27.06 7.31 -4.13
C ILE A 79 28.29 6.52 -3.68
N PRO A 80 28.35 6.07 -2.42
CA PRO A 80 29.43 5.19 -1.96
C PRO A 80 29.48 3.93 -2.82
N GLN A 81 30.68 3.40 -3.04
CA GLN A 81 30.84 2.18 -3.82
C GLN A 81 30.09 1.02 -3.14
N PRO A 82 29.36 0.20 -3.90
CA PRO A 82 28.64 -0.92 -3.32
C PRO A 82 29.61 -1.89 -2.63
N PRO A 83 29.21 -2.55 -1.53
CA PRO A 83 30.08 -3.48 -0.80
C PRO A 83 30.64 -4.59 -1.71
N ASP A 84 31.91 -4.98 -1.47
CA ASP A 84 32.64 -5.95 -2.28
C ASP A 84 31.94 -7.31 -2.42
N VAL A 85 31.18 -7.71 -1.40
CA VAL A 85 30.37 -8.94 -1.37
C VAL A 85 29.40 -9.03 -2.57
N ILE A 86 28.92 -7.89 -3.07
CA ILE A 86 27.99 -7.85 -4.21
C ILE A 86 28.71 -8.19 -5.52
N PHE A 87 29.96 -7.74 -5.67
CA PHE A 87 30.79 -8.06 -6.83
C PHE A 87 31.26 -9.52 -6.81
N GLU A 88 31.57 -10.05 -5.63
CA GLU A 88 31.94 -11.46 -5.43
C GLU A 88 30.79 -12.42 -5.80
N MET A 89 29.53 -12.00 -5.60
CA MET A 89 28.33 -12.75 -6.00
C MET A 89 27.98 -12.63 -7.49
N GLY A 90 28.75 -11.88 -8.29
CA GLY A 90 28.52 -11.71 -9.73
C GLY A 90 27.27 -10.89 -10.07
N ILE A 91 26.74 -10.12 -9.12
CA ILE A 91 25.54 -9.30 -9.32
C ILE A 91 25.93 -8.04 -10.10
N THR A 92 25.68 -8.05 -11.41
CA THR A 92 26.04 -6.95 -12.32
C THR A 92 25.03 -5.80 -12.34
N LYS A 93 23.83 -6.01 -11.79
CA LYS A 93 22.78 -4.99 -11.67
C LYS A 93 22.16 -5.02 -10.29
N ILE A 94 22.40 -3.97 -9.52
CA ILE A 94 21.70 -3.73 -8.26
C ILE A 94 20.34 -3.12 -8.61
N ASN A 95 19.26 -3.85 -8.35
CA ASN A 95 17.91 -3.31 -8.46
C ASN A 95 17.60 -2.57 -7.16
N VAL A 96 17.61 -1.24 -7.20
CA VAL A 96 17.34 -0.37 -6.04
C VAL A 96 15.84 -0.11 -5.98
N ASN A 97 15.11 -0.93 -5.20
CA ASN A 97 13.70 -0.68 -4.96
C ASN A 97 13.50 0.40 -3.89
N TYR A 98 13.07 1.59 -4.30
CA TYR A 98 12.71 2.66 -3.36
C TYR A 98 11.30 2.42 -2.79
N ILE A 99 11.22 1.73 -1.66
CA ILE A 99 9.95 1.65 -0.93
C ILE A 99 9.77 2.98 -0.19
N GLY A 100 9.07 3.93 -0.80
CA GLY A 100 8.74 5.21 -0.17
C GLY A 100 8.02 5.00 1.18
N ARG A 101 8.21 5.93 2.14
CA ARG A 101 7.63 5.81 3.51
C ARG A 101 6.12 5.56 3.51
N LEU A 102 5.38 6.16 2.57
CA LEU A 102 3.94 5.93 2.44
C LEU A 102 3.62 4.50 2.00
N ALA A 103 4.35 3.93 1.03
CA ALA A 103 4.18 2.52 0.66
C ALA A 103 4.63 1.57 1.75
N GLN A 104 5.68 1.89 2.52
CA GLN A 104 6.04 1.12 3.71
C GLN A 104 4.89 1.13 4.72
N MET A 105 4.26 2.29 4.94
CA MET A 105 3.10 2.43 5.84
C MET A 105 1.86 1.72 5.31
N GLN A 106 1.57 1.79 4.00
CA GLN A 106 0.46 1.06 3.38
C GLN A 106 0.68 -0.44 3.45
N LYS A 107 1.88 -0.90 3.11
CA LYS A 107 2.27 -2.31 3.21
C LYS A 107 2.11 -2.80 4.66
N ALA A 108 2.65 -2.06 5.63
CA ALA A 108 2.48 -2.37 7.05
C ALA A 108 0.99 -2.41 7.47
N PHE A 109 0.19 -1.46 6.99
CA PHE A 109 -1.24 -1.39 7.27
C PHE A 109 -1.99 -2.60 6.70
N PHE A 110 -1.82 -2.91 5.41
CA PHE A 110 -2.45 -4.06 4.76
C PHE A 110 -1.95 -5.41 5.29
N GLU A 111 -0.66 -5.50 5.64
CA GLU A 111 -0.07 -6.68 6.28
C GLU A 111 -0.65 -6.93 7.67
N SER A 112 -1.12 -5.92 8.41
CA SER A 112 -1.83 -6.13 9.68
C SER A 112 -3.31 -6.45 9.52
N GLN A 113 -3.98 -5.87 8.53
CA GLN A 113 -5.44 -5.92 8.44
C GLN A 113 -5.97 -7.27 7.94
N GLY A 114 -5.24 -7.92 7.03
CA GLY A 114 -5.55 -9.27 6.55
C GLY A 114 -5.55 -10.32 7.68
N PRO A 115 -4.44 -10.45 8.44
CA PRO A 115 -4.37 -11.33 9.60
C PRO A 115 -5.43 -11.07 10.68
N LEU A 116 -5.74 -9.81 11.02
CA LEU A 116 -6.81 -9.49 11.97
C LEU A 116 -8.18 -9.96 11.49
N THR A 117 -8.47 -9.74 10.20
CA THR A 117 -9.75 -10.15 9.62
C THR A 117 -9.87 -11.67 9.58
N ALA A 118 -8.78 -12.37 9.21
CA ALA A 118 -8.73 -13.82 9.23
C ALA A 118 -8.95 -14.39 10.65
N LEU A 119 -8.27 -13.83 11.66
CA LEU A 119 -8.44 -14.22 13.06
C LEU A 119 -9.88 -14.02 13.54
N ASN A 120 -10.50 -12.88 13.23
CA ASN A 120 -11.89 -12.60 13.60
C ASN A 120 -12.89 -13.58 12.96
N ASN A 121 -12.62 -14.04 11.73
CA ASN A 121 -13.47 -14.99 11.04
C ASN A 121 -13.27 -16.44 11.52
N VAL A 122 -12.06 -16.78 11.98
CA VAL A 122 -11.70 -18.12 12.47
C VAL A 122 -12.10 -18.31 13.94
N PHE A 123 -12.11 -17.23 14.74
CA PHE A 123 -12.41 -17.28 16.17
C PHE A 123 -13.69 -18.05 16.53
N PRO A 124 -14.83 -17.88 15.82
CA PRO A 124 -16.05 -18.63 16.11
C PRO A 124 -15.94 -20.13 15.80
N VAL A 125 -15.13 -20.49 14.79
CA VAL A 125 -14.90 -21.89 14.41
C VAL A 125 -13.95 -22.56 15.42
N ALA A 126 -12.96 -21.81 15.88
CA ALA A 126 -12.01 -22.28 16.89
C ALA A 126 -12.62 -22.45 18.30
N GLN A 127 -13.79 -21.85 18.56
CA GLN A 127 -14.57 -22.12 19.77
C GLN A 127 -15.30 -23.48 19.72
N ILE A 128 -15.52 -24.01 18.52
CA ILE A 128 -16.21 -25.30 18.30
C ILE A 128 -15.18 -26.43 18.24
N ASP A 129 -14.04 -26.18 17.58
CA ASP A 129 -12.93 -27.12 17.49
C ASP A 129 -11.60 -26.40 17.73
N GLU A 130 -10.95 -26.70 18.86
CA GLU A 130 -9.67 -26.12 19.24
C GLU A 130 -8.52 -26.56 18.30
N ALA A 131 -8.65 -27.68 17.58
CA ALA A 131 -7.64 -28.15 16.62
C ALA A 131 -7.50 -27.21 15.41
N VAL A 132 -8.45 -26.28 15.21
CA VAL A 132 -8.35 -25.25 14.18
C VAL A 132 -7.16 -24.33 14.42
N TRP A 133 -6.75 -24.13 15.68
CA TRP A 133 -5.57 -23.34 16.02
C TRP A 133 -4.26 -23.95 15.49
N ASP A 134 -4.19 -25.27 15.35
CA ASP A 134 -2.99 -25.96 14.82
C ASP A 134 -2.73 -25.63 13.33
N ASN A 135 -3.75 -25.14 12.62
CA ASN A 135 -3.61 -24.71 11.23
C ASN A 135 -2.94 -23.32 11.10
N PHE A 136 -2.74 -22.59 12.21
CA PHE A 136 -2.23 -21.21 12.21
C PHE A 136 -0.95 -21.08 13.04
N ASP A 137 0.07 -20.46 12.46
CA ASP A 137 1.26 -20.03 13.20
C ASP A 137 0.95 -18.71 13.94
N LEU A 138 0.47 -18.86 15.19
CA LEU A 138 0.11 -17.72 16.04
C LEU A 138 1.31 -16.83 16.38
N ASP A 139 2.52 -17.38 16.44
CA ASP A 139 3.74 -16.62 16.70
C ASP A 139 4.10 -15.74 15.50
N PHE A 140 4.00 -16.27 14.28
CA PHE A 140 4.19 -15.50 13.06
C PHE A 140 3.11 -14.41 12.88
N LEU A 141 1.85 -14.74 13.16
CA LEU A 141 0.73 -13.80 13.07
C LEU A 141 0.88 -12.66 14.07
N ALA A 142 1.16 -12.95 15.34
CA ALA A 142 1.35 -11.93 16.37
C ALA A 142 2.45 -10.93 16.00
N ARG A 143 3.54 -11.40 15.37
CA ARG A 143 4.64 -10.54 14.91
C ARG A 143 4.27 -9.72 13.70
N THR A 144 3.52 -10.28 12.77
CA THR A 144 3.02 -9.58 11.58
C THR A 144 2.07 -8.46 11.99
N LEU A 145 1.18 -8.74 12.95
CA LEU A 145 0.31 -7.75 13.58
C LEU A 145 1.10 -6.66 14.32
N ALA A 146 2.11 -7.04 15.11
CA ALA A 146 2.96 -6.09 15.82
C ALA A 146 3.75 -5.16 14.87
N LYS A 147 4.31 -5.71 13.78
CA LYS A 147 5.02 -4.93 12.75
C LYS A 147 4.07 -3.97 12.04
N GLY A 148 2.90 -4.44 11.61
CA GLY A 148 1.93 -3.59 10.92
C GLY A 148 1.30 -2.53 11.84
N GLY A 149 1.20 -2.81 13.15
CA GLY A 149 0.83 -1.85 14.18
C GLY A 149 1.91 -0.83 14.56
N GLY A 150 3.08 -0.86 13.90
CA GLY A 150 4.15 0.12 14.11
C GLY A 150 5.11 -0.18 15.26
N MET A 151 5.12 -1.41 15.78
CA MET A 151 6.04 -1.80 16.85
C MET A 151 7.49 -1.87 16.35
N SER A 152 8.43 -1.29 17.11
CA SER A 152 9.87 -1.34 16.80
C SER A 152 10.38 -2.79 16.78
N GLN A 153 11.24 -3.13 15.81
CA GLN A 153 11.84 -4.47 15.69
C GLN A 153 12.61 -4.90 16.94
N SER A 154 13.16 -3.95 17.72
CA SER A 154 13.81 -4.23 19.00
C SER A 154 12.86 -4.79 20.07
N GLY A 155 11.54 -4.59 19.93
CA GLY A 155 10.52 -5.15 20.81
C GLY A 155 9.99 -6.53 20.37
N ILE A 156 10.44 -7.06 19.22
CA ILE A 156 9.96 -8.32 18.65
C ILE A 156 11.05 -9.39 18.79
N ARG A 157 10.75 -10.50 19.47
CA ARG A 157 11.69 -11.62 19.64
C ARG A 157 12.03 -12.23 18.27
N PRO A 158 13.27 -12.71 18.00
CA PRO A 158 13.59 -13.43 16.76
C PRO A 158 12.89 -14.80 16.68
N VAL A 159 12.74 -15.33 15.45
CA VAL A 159 12.13 -16.65 15.18
C VAL A 159 13.05 -17.72 15.77
N ARG A 160 12.49 -18.73 16.42
CA ARG A 160 13.24 -19.88 16.94
C ARG A 160 13.39 -20.95 15.88
#